data_AF-A0A958SHN0-F1
#
_entry.id   AF-A0A958SHN0-F1
#
_cell.length_a   1.000
_cell.length_b   1.000
_cell.length_c   1.000
_cell.angle_alpha   90.00
_cell.angle_beta   90.00
_cell.angle_gamma   90.00
#
_symmetry.space_group_name_H-M   'P 1'
#
loop_
_entity.id
_entity.type
_entity.pdbx_description
1 polymer ?
#
loop_
_entity_poly.entity_id
_entity_poly.type
_entity_poly.pdbx_seq_one_letter_code
_entity_poly.pdbx_strand_id
1 'polypeptide(L)'
;MKQVQFQRVMVKYGKYILPSLLRKKFYSRSFKFPRPLDKEITISVAESSEDFKAAFALIYSEYLRLGYIKKDDIRMYYKLHHLLPESTLIVAKKQGQVIGTISLIRDNEFGLPLESCFALSENRKESARNKRLVEICSFVIDRSYRRTGGTDLSIYMFKYLYEYAAQFMQAGLLFIAITPHHFDFYRFLFGFKKWSPKIKNYMGAPAMNCYLDVPKASQFLMRSKSCQEGNNECFSEFFLNKKCTNFIFPERVFHKITDNNMSLFEIKFFLRKKPEIVSDLTENQIRALYLKFGYKKAKKILPKLLKVPSYLKRETRFEVECLAKWEERESNIRAIQTAKVSNVSSSGLYIQKQLVERDTLKMRISVGSNLMAQLQVKVIHSCEEGSRLQIVDSSKEWSQFISYLSSQHINTARQRMS
;
A
#
# COMPACT_ATOMS: atom_id res chain seq x y z
N MET A 1 32.32 20.42 -27.03
CA MET A 1 30.98 20.05 -26.50
C MET A 1 30.78 18.55 -26.19
N LYS A 2 31.34 17.59 -26.95
CA LYS A 2 31.17 16.14 -26.71
C LYS A 2 31.94 15.58 -25.49
N GLN A 3 33.13 16.10 -25.16
CA GLN A 3 33.95 15.63 -24.01
C GLN A 3 33.32 15.93 -22.63
N VAL A 4 32.65 17.07 -22.47
CA VAL A 4 32.00 17.46 -21.19
C VAL A 4 30.75 16.62 -20.91
N GLN A 5 30.03 16.16 -21.94
CA GLN A 5 28.94 15.19 -21.81
C GLN A 5 29.46 13.80 -21.42
N PHE A 6 30.58 13.36 -21.99
CA PHE A 6 31.18 12.07 -21.68
C PHE A 6 31.73 12.00 -20.25
N GLN A 7 32.41 13.06 -19.78
CA GLN A 7 32.86 13.17 -18.38
C GLN A 7 31.68 13.23 -17.40
N ARG A 8 30.58 13.92 -17.73
CA ARG A 8 29.36 13.93 -16.90
C ARG A 8 28.68 12.55 -16.83
N VAL A 9 28.73 11.77 -17.90
CA VAL A 9 28.24 10.38 -17.92
C VAL A 9 29.17 9.48 -17.09
N MET A 10 30.49 9.58 -17.26
CA MET A 10 31.47 8.82 -16.46
C MET A 10 31.41 9.15 -14.96
N VAL A 11 31.15 10.39 -14.56
CA VAL A 11 30.92 10.75 -13.14
C VAL A 11 29.56 10.26 -12.65
N LYS A 12 28.52 10.30 -13.49
CA LYS A 12 27.17 9.82 -13.16
C LYS A 12 27.10 8.30 -13.01
N TYR A 13 27.92 7.55 -13.76
CA TYR A 13 27.94 6.08 -13.77
C TYR A 13 29.18 5.43 -13.12
N GLY A 14 30.28 6.16 -12.96
CA GLY A 14 31.54 5.64 -12.40
C GLY A 14 31.40 5.17 -10.94
N LYS A 15 30.47 5.78 -10.19
CA LYS A 15 30.12 5.31 -8.85
C LYS A 15 29.54 3.89 -8.82
N TYR A 16 29.00 3.37 -9.93
CA TYR A 16 28.45 2.01 -9.99
C TYR A 16 29.51 0.93 -10.22
N ILE A 17 30.72 1.32 -10.63
CA ILE A 17 31.88 0.44 -10.84
C ILE A 17 32.63 0.20 -9.52
N LEU A 18 32.40 1.05 -8.51
CA LEU A 18 33.04 0.92 -7.20
C LEU A 18 32.61 -0.37 -6.46
N PRO A 19 33.54 -1.02 -5.74
CA PRO A 19 33.22 -2.05 -4.75
C PRO A 19 32.10 -1.63 -3.80
N SER A 20 31.26 -2.59 -3.36
CA SER A 20 30.06 -2.30 -2.56
C SER A 20 30.34 -1.48 -1.30
N LEU A 21 31.51 -1.65 -0.68
CA LEU A 21 31.92 -0.89 0.51
C LEU A 21 32.22 0.59 0.18
N LEU A 22 32.89 0.85 -0.94
CA LEU A 22 33.18 2.21 -1.41
C LEU A 22 31.92 2.92 -1.89
N ARG A 23 30.97 2.20 -2.52
CA ARG A 23 29.63 2.72 -2.82
C ARG A 23 28.88 3.08 -1.55
N LYS A 24 28.85 2.20 -0.55
CA LYS A 24 28.23 2.48 0.74
C LYS A 24 28.80 3.75 1.38
N LYS A 25 30.13 3.88 1.41
CA LYS A 25 30.84 5.04 1.96
C LYS A 25 30.56 6.32 1.16
N PHE A 26 30.46 6.22 -0.17
CA PHE A 26 30.07 7.33 -1.03
C PHE A 26 28.63 7.78 -0.76
N TYR A 27 27.67 6.85 -0.68
CA TYR A 27 26.28 7.19 -0.37
C TYR A 27 26.13 7.74 1.04
N SER A 28 26.80 7.17 2.04
CA SER A 28 26.72 7.66 3.42
C SER A 28 27.34 9.06 3.59
N ARG A 29 28.41 9.38 2.86
CA ARG A 29 29.08 10.70 2.91
C ARG A 29 28.44 11.76 2.02
N SER A 30 27.94 11.36 0.85
CA SER A 30 27.37 12.27 -0.15
C SER A 30 25.89 12.54 0.04
N PHE A 31 25.21 11.76 0.89
CA PHE A 31 23.81 12.01 1.19
C PHE A 31 23.70 13.29 2.02
N LYS A 32 23.21 14.34 1.38
CA LYS A 32 22.84 15.57 2.07
C LYS A 32 21.53 15.33 2.80
N PHE A 33 21.50 15.65 4.08
CA PHE A 33 20.28 15.65 4.87
C PHE A 33 19.18 16.43 4.13
N PRO A 34 17.95 15.90 4.02
CA PRO A 34 16.92 16.57 3.24
C PRO A 34 16.58 17.91 3.89
N ARG A 35 16.60 18.98 3.10
CA ARG A 35 16.24 20.31 3.59
C ARG A 35 14.77 20.32 4.01
N PRO A 36 14.37 21.16 4.99
CA PRO A 36 12.97 21.39 5.30
C PRO A 36 12.17 21.71 4.03
N LEU A 37 11.00 21.09 3.89
CA LEU A 37 10.10 21.43 2.80
C LEU A 37 9.51 22.83 3.04
N ASP A 38 9.09 23.46 1.95
CA ASP A 38 8.25 24.65 1.98
C ASP A 38 6.99 24.36 2.82
N LYS A 39 6.57 25.32 3.67
CA LYS A 39 5.40 25.17 4.55
C LYS A 39 4.10 25.00 3.76
N GLU A 40 4.07 25.47 2.51
CA GLU A 40 2.93 25.31 1.61
C GLU A 40 2.82 23.90 1.00
N ILE A 41 3.82 23.04 1.21
CA ILE A 41 3.79 21.66 0.73
C ILE A 41 3.10 20.76 1.76
N THR A 42 2.14 19.97 1.31
CA THR A 42 1.49 18.93 2.11
C THR A 42 1.65 17.57 1.44
N ILE A 43 1.85 16.52 2.22
CA ILE A 43 1.88 15.12 1.77
C ILE A 43 0.77 14.37 2.49
N SER A 44 -0.15 13.79 1.72
CA SER A 44 -1.35 13.12 2.23
C SER A 44 -1.77 11.98 1.32
N VAL A 45 -2.73 11.18 1.76
CA VAL A 45 -3.49 10.33 0.84
C VAL A 45 -4.37 11.23 -0.04
N ALA A 46 -4.54 10.87 -1.31
CA ALA A 46 -5.47 11.54 -2.23
C ALA A 46 -6.91 11.34 -1.75
N GLU A 47 -7.71 12.41 -1.73
CA GLU A 47 -9.06 12.37 -1.17
C GLU A 47 -10.14 12.84 -2.15
N SER A 48 -9.79 13.71 -3.10
CA SER A 48 -10.73 14.30 -4.04
C SER A 48 -10.59 13.80 -5.47
N SER A 49 -11.62 14.01 -6.27
CA SER A 49 -11.60 13.71 -7.70
C SER A 49 -10.50 14.49 -8.42
N GLU A 50 -10.26 15.71 -7.97
CA GLU A 50 -9.22 16.61 -8.44
C GLU A 50 -7.84 16.05 -8.13
N ASP A 51 -7.61 15.53 -6.91
CA ASP A 51 -6.36 14.86 -6.54
C ASP A 51 -6.08 13.67 -7.46
N PHE A 52 -7.06 12.79 -7.67
CA PHE A 52 -6.89 11.60 -8.53
C PHE A 52 -6.62 11.98 -9.99
N LYS A 53 -7.38 12.93 -10.56
CA LYS A 53 -7.19 13.39 -11.95
C LYS A 53 -5.81 14.04 -12.11
N ALA A 54 -5.43 14.95 -11.22
CA ALA A 54 -4.15 15.64 -11.27
C ALA A 54 -2.98 14.67 -11.11
N ALA A 55 -3.09 13.72 -10.20
CA ALA A 55 -2.07 12.68 -10.00
C ALA A 55 -1.91 11.79 -11.24
N PHE A 56 -3.01 11.26 -11.81
CA PHE A 56 -2.91 10.41 -13.01
C PHE A 56 -2.44 11.19 -14.25
N ALA A 57 -2.75 12.49 -14.34
CA ALA A 57 -2.19 13.37 -15.37
C ALA A 57 -0.68 13.62 -15.18
N LEU A 58 -0.24 13.84 -13.93
CA LEU A 58 1.18 14.00 -13.60
C LEU A 58 1.96 12.72 -13.93
N ILE A 59 1.46 11.54 -13.53
CA ILE A 59 2.08 10.25 -13.86
C ILE A 59 2.19 10.09 -15.38
N TYR A 60 1.10 10.37 -16.12
CA TYR A 60 1.11 10.32 -17.58
C TYR A 60 2.19 11.22 -18.18
N SER A 61 2.23 12.49 -17.77
CA SER A 61 3.17 13.47 -18.33
C SER A 61 4.64 13.05 -18.11
N GLU A 62 4.96 12.55 -16.92
CA GLU A 62 6.31 12.12 -16.58
C GLU A 62 6.69 10.79 -17.24
N TYR A 63 5.75 9.84 -17.34
CA TYR A 63 5.99 8.57 -18.01
C TYR A 63 6.16 8.77 -19.53
N LEU A 64 5.37 9.65 -20.14
CA LEU A 64 5.52 10.03 -21.55
C LEU A 64 6.88 10.68 -21.79
N ARG A 65 7.28 11.62 -20.93
CA ARG A 65 8.58 12.30 -21.01
C ARG A 65 9.77 11.34 -20.83
N LEU A 66 9.62 10.31 -20.01
CA LEU A 66 10.62 9.26 -19.80
C LEU A 66 10.61 8.19 -20.90
N GLY A 67 9.62 8.19 -21.80
CA GLY A 67 9.49 7.22 -22.88
C GLY A 67 8.91 5.87 -22.44
N TYR A 68 8.29 5.79 -21.26
CA TYR A 68 7.68 4.54 -20.76
C TYR A 68 6.33 4.25 -21.40
N ILE A 69 5.65 5.28 -21.88
CA ILE A 69 4.35 5.17 -22.54
C ILE A 69 4.32 6.01 -23.81
N LYS A 70 3.36 5.70 -24.68
CA LYS A 70 3.04 6.49 -25.87
C LYS A 70 1.98 7.55 -25.54
N LYS A 71 1.87 8.54 -26.42
CA LYS A 71 0.85 9.58 -26.31
C LYS A 71 -0.54 8.94 -26.43
N ASP A 72 -1.45 9.37 -25.56
CA ASP A 72 -2.85 8.95 -25.45
C ASP A 72 -3.71 10.21 -25.25
N ASP A 73 -4.88 10.25 -25.87
CA ASP A 73 -5.82 11.38 -25.82
C ASP A 73 -6.43 11.59 -24.43
N ILE A 74 -6.50 10.53 -23.63
CA ILE A 74 -7.02 10.59 -22.27
C ILE A 74 -6.08 11.40 -21.35
N ARG A 75 -4.79 11.49 -21.70
CA ARG A 75 -3.74 12.23 -20.97
C ARG A 75 -3.68 11.92 -19.46
N MET A 76 -4.06 10.70 -19.10
CA MET A 76 -3.98 10.17 -17.74
C MET A 76 -3.49 8.73 -17.79
N TYR A 77 -2.64 8.37 -16.82
CA TYR A 77 -2.10 7.03 -16.69
C TYR A 77 -2.58 6.40 -15.38
N TYR A 78 -3.35 5.33 -15.53
CA TYR A 78 -3.80 4.45 -14.47
C TYR A 78 -4.09 3.07 -15.07
N LYS A 79 -4.21 2.07 -14.20
CA LYS A 79 -4.53 0.66 -14.53
C LYS A 79 -5.60 0.17 -13.56
N LEU A 80 -6.18 -1.01 -13.81
CA LEU A 80 -7.14 -1.65 -12.90
C LEU A 80 -6.69 -1.56 -11.44
N HIS A 81 -5.44 -1.93 -11.16
CA HIS A 81 -4.88 -1.91 -9.80
C HIS A 81 -5.05 -0.56 -9.09
N HIS A 82 -4.90 0.58 -9.78
CA HIS A 82 -5.06 1.91 -9.17
C HIS A 82 -6.50 2.22 -8.75
N LEU A 83 -7.48 1.51 -9.32
CA LEU A 83 -8.92 1.69 -9.06
C LEU A 83 -9.46 0.67 -8.04
N LEU A 84 -8.62 -0.25 -7.57
CA LEU A 84 -9.01 -1.27 -6.59
C LEU A 84 -9.04 -0.68 -5.18
N PRO A 85 -9.96 -1.15 -4.30
CA PRO A 85 -10.03 -0.68 -2.92
C PRO A 85 -8.74 -0.87 -2.14
N GLU A 86 -7.94 -1.88 -2.47
CA GLU A 86 -6.70 -2.18 -1.79
C GLU A 86 -5.52 -1.27 -2.19
N SER A 87 -5.79 -0.23 -2.98
CA SER A 87 -4.79 0.73 -3.43
C SER A 87 -4.90 2.07 -2.71
N THR A 88 -3.75 2.66 -2.41
CA THR A 88 -3.64 3.99 -1.81
C THR A 88 -2.73 4.84 -2.68
N LEU A 89 -3.21 6.02 -3.06
CA LEU A 89 -2.45 7.03 -3.77
C LEU A 89 -2.05 8.13 -2.80
N ILE A 90 -0.75 8.32 -2.62
CA ILE A 90 -0.17 9.44 -1.88
C ILE A 90 0.12 10.55 -2.88
N VAL A 91 -0.25 11.79 -2.52
CA VAL A 91 0.04 12.99 -3.29
C VAL A 91 0.83 13.97 -2.43
N ALA A 92 1.80 14.63 -3.07
CA ALA A 92 2.39 15.85 -2.55
C ALA A 92 1.75 17.03 -3.28
N LYS A 93 1.22 17.99 -2.52
CA LYS A 93 0.56 19.18 -3.04
C LYS A 93 1.29 20.43 -2.60
N LYS A 94 1.44 21.43 -3.47
CA LYS A 94 1.83 22.78 -3.10
C LYS A 94 0.76 23.75 -3.56
N GLN A 95 0.24 24.58 -2.64
CA GLN A 95 -0.84 25.53 -2.94
C GLN A 95 -2.01 24.84 -3.70
N GLY A 96 -2.36 23.62 -3.28
CA GLY A 96 -3.41 22.79 -3.90
C GLY A 96 -3.00 22.03 -5.18
N GLN A 97 -1.89 22.36 -5.83
CA GLN A 97 -1.42 21.67 -7.03
C GLN A 97 -0.63 20.41 -6.69
N VAL A 98 -0.99 19.27 -7.28
CA VAL A 98 -0.23 18.02 -7.16
C VAL A 98 1.14 18.16 -7.86
N ILE A 99 2.21 18.03 -7.09
CA ILE A 99 3.62 18.12 -7.54
C ILE A 99 4.39 16.79 -7.38
N GLY A 100 3.77 15.77 -6.78
CA GLY A 100 4.36 14.44 -6.67
C GLY A 100 3.32 13.38 -6.34
N THR A 101 3.57 12.15 -6.76
CA THR A 101 2.68 11.00 -6.51
C THR A 101 3.47 9.78 -6.07
N ILE A 102 2.89 8.92 -5.24
CA ILE A 102 3.33 7.54 -5.02
C ILE A 102 2.11 6.64 -4.81
N SER A 103 2.03 5.50 -5.47
CA SER A 103 0.97 4.51 -5.25
C SER A 103 1.48 3.32 -4.44
N LEU A 104 0.69 2.89 -3.45
CA LEU A 104 0.83 1.61 -2.75
C LEU A 104 -0.32 0.69 -3.19
N ILE A 105 0.01 -0.45 -3.78
CA ILE A 105 -0.97 -1.43 -4.27
C ILE A 105 -0.78 -2.71 -3.47
N ARG A 106 -1.76 -3.09 -2.65
CA ARG A 106 -1.67 -4.36 -1.91
C ARG A 106 -2.00 -5.54 -2.81
N ASP A 107 -1.33 -6.65 -2.55
CA ASP A 107 -1.55 -7.91 -3.24
C ASP A 107 -2.99 -8.40 -3.04
N ASN A 108 -3.55 -8.97 -4.10
CA ASN A 108 -4.92 -9.46 -4.17
C ASN A 108 -5.04 -10.49 -5.32
N GLU A 109 -6.26 -10.87 -5.70
CA GLU A 109 -6.55 -11.86 -6.74
C GLU A 109 -6.07 -11.45 -8.14
N PHE A 110 -5.77 -10.17 -8.36
CA PHE A 110 -5.17 -9.64 -9.59
C PHE A 110 -3.63 -9.63 -9.55
N GLY A 111 -3.03 -9.98 -8.40
CA GLY A 111 -1.60 -9.91 -8.15
C GLY A 111 -1.08 -8.49 -7.98
N LEU A 112 0.24 -8.36 -7.87
CA LEU A 112 0.92 -7.06 -7.93
C LEU A 112 1.22 -6.67 -9.40
N PRO A 113 1.18 -5.38 -9.78
CA PRO A 113 1.50 -4.93 -11.13
C PRO A 113 2.82 -5.48 -11.71
N LEU A 114 3.86 -5.59 -10.89
CA LEU A 114 5.18 -6.13 -11.25
C LEU A 114 5.13 -7.59 -11.66
N GLU A 115 4.11 -8.36 -11.25
CA GLU A 115 4.01 -9.80 -11.55
C GLU A 115 3.79 -10.08 -13.03
N SER A 116 3.36 -9.08 -13.80
CA SER A 116 3.36 -9.12 -15.27
C SER A 116 4.75 -9.39 -15.87
N CYS A 117 5.82 -9.11 -15.13
CA CYS A 117 7.19 -9.39 -15.55
C CYS A 117 7.95 -10.25 -14.53
N PHE A 118 7.74 -10.04 -13.23
CA PHE A 118 8.46 -10.71 -12.14
C PHE A 118 7.51 -11.59 -11.34
N ALA A 119 7.33 -12.83 -11.77
CA ALA A 119 6.54 -13.81 -11.03
C ALA A 119 7.03 -13.92 -9.56
N LEU A 120 6.10 -13.82 -8.62
CA LEU A 120 6.36 -14.06 -7.19
C LEU A 120 6.01 -15.50 -6.78
N SER A 121 5.47 -16.28 -7.71
CA SER A 121 4.82 -17.59 -7.50
C SER A 121 5.72 -18.65 -6.84
N GLU A 122 7.01 -18.70 -7.16
CA GLU A 122 7.93 -19.71 -6.61
C GLU A 122 8.12 -19.56 -5.08
N ASN A 123 7.99 -18.34 -4.55
CA ASN A 123 8.19 -18.03 -3.14
C ASN A 123 6.95 -17.40 -2.47
N ARG A 124 5.77 -17.49 -3.10
CA ARG A 124 4.54 -16.90 -2.53
C ARG A 124 4.23 -17.54 -1.19
N LYS A 125 4.48 -18.84 -0.99
CA LYS A 125 4.29 -19.52 0.31
C LYS A 125 5.24 -19.00 1.40
N GLU A 126 6.48 -18.63 1.05
CA GLU A 126 7.49 -18.13 1.99
C GLU A 126 7.33 -16.62 2.27
N SER A 127 6.82 -15.88 1.28
CA SER A 127 6.48 -14.45 1.36
C SER A 127 5.13 -14.20 2.03
N ALA A 128 4.14 -15.06 1.76
CA ALA A 128 2.74 -14.91 2.17
C ALA A 128 2.37 -15.68 3.43
N ARG A 129 3.29 -16.45 4.03
CA ARG A 129 3.14 -16.87 5.43
C ARG A 129 3.19 -15.61 6.31
N ASN A 130 2.02 -15.01 6.49
CA ASN A 130 1.69 -13.91 7.41
C ASN A 130 2.21 -12.51 7.07
N LYS A 131 2.64 -12.21 5.83
CA LYS A 131 3.03 -10.84 5.44
C LYS A 131 2.11 -10.27 4.38
N ARG A 132 1.60 -9.06 4.63
CA ARG A 132 0.89 -8.26 3.62
C ARG A 132 1.89 -7.74 2.59
N LEU A 133 1.75 -8.17 1.35
CA LEU A 133 2.60 -7.75 0.25
C LEU A 133 2.02 -6.48 -0.38
N VAL A 134 2.88 -5.50 -0.65
CA VAL A 134 2.48 -4.23 -1.25
C VAL A 134 3.51 -3.82 -2.29
N GLU A 135 3.08 -3.42 -3.48
CA GLU A 135 3.95 -2.80 -4.48
C GLU A 135 3.89 -1.27 -4.36
N ILE A 136 5.06 -0.64 -4.34
CA ILE A 136 5.21 0.79 -4.55
C ILE A 136 5.42 1.03 -6.05
N CYS A 137 4.54 1.81 -6.66
CA CYS A 137 4.64 2.20 -8.06
C CYS A 137 4.20 3.65 -8.29
N SER A 138 4.20 4.10 -9.55
CA SER A 138 3.73 5.45 -9.91
C SER A 138 4.39 6.57 -9.09
N PHE A 139 5.67 6.38 -8.74
CA PHE A 139 6.46 7.38 -8.03
C PHE A 139 7.02 8.40 -9.01
N VAL A 140 6.39 9.57 -9.07
CA VAL A 140 6.87 10.69 -9.89
C VAL A 140 6.89 11.99 -9.10
N ILE A 141 7.86 12.83 -9.41
CA ILE A 141 7.94 14.23 -8.96
C ILE A 141 7.90 15.11 -10.20
N ASP A 142 7.09 16.16 -10.16
CA ASP A 142 6.96 17.15 -11.23
C ASP A 142 8.35 17.72 -11.60
N ARG A 143 8.64 17.77 -12.89
CA ARG A 143 9.95 18.22 -13.40
C ARG A 143 10.30 19.65 -12.95
N SER A 144 9.33 20.54 -12.84
CA SER A 144 9.55 21.92 -12.39
C SER A 144 10.13 21.95 -10.96
N TYR A 145 9.74 20.98 -10.13
CA TYR A 145 10.19 20.83 -8.74
C TYR A 145 11.55 20.13 -8.59
N ARG A 146 12.03 19.42 -9.62
CA ARG A 146 13.27 18.62 -9.52
C ARG A 146 14.54 19.43 -9.32
N ARG A 147 14.59 20.68 -9.80
CA ARG A 147 15.78 21.54 -9.70
C ARG A 147 15.87 22.32 -8.39
N THR A 148 14.74 22.54 -7.73
CA THR A 148 14.63 23.41 -6.54
C THR A 148 14.52 22.61 -5.23
N GLY A 149 13.97 21.40 -5.26
CA GLY A 149 13.84 20.55 -4.06
C GLY A 149 13.37 19.11 -4.28
N GLY A 150 13.36 18.60 -5.51
CA GLY A 150 12.75 17.30 -5.81
C GLY A 150 13.37 16.09 -5.10
N THR A 151 14.68 16.12 -4.83
CA THR A 151 15.33 15.09 -4.02
C THR A 151 14.83 15.13 -2.58
N ASP A 152 14.74 16.32 -1.98
CA ASP A 152 14.21 16.51 -0.62
C ASP A 152 12.76 15.98 -0.57
N LEU A 153 11.90 16.45 -1.49
CA LEU A 153 10.51 15.99 -1.58
C LEU A 153 10.40 14.46 -1.74
N SER A 154 11.24 13.85 -2.57
CA SER A 154 11.23 12.40 -2.76
C SER A 154 11.53 11.63 -1.46
N ILE A 155 12.43 12.15 -0.62
CA ILE A 155 12.78 11.55 0.67
C ILE A 155 11.64 11.72 1.67
N TYR A 156 11.02 12.90 1.74
CA TYR A 156 9.85 13.15 2.60
C TYR A 156 8.65 12.28 2.19
N MET A 157 8.36 12.17 0.89
CA MET A 157 7.30 11.28 0.39
C MET A 157 7.60 9.81 0.72
N PHE A 158 8.87 9.38 0.64
CA PHE A 158 9.25 8.01 1.02
C PHE A 158 9.13 7.77 2.53
N LYS A 159 9.43 8.78 3.36
CA LYS A 159 9.20 8.72 4.81
C LYS A 159 7.71 8.60 5.14
N TYR A 160 6.88 9.47 4.55
CA TYR A 160 5.41 9.36 4.69
C TYR A 160 4.92 7.98 4.26
N LEU A 161 5.39 7.48 3.11
CA LEU A 161 5.06 6.15 2.61
C LEU A 161 5.43 5.05 3.59
N TYR A 162 6.63 5.12 4.18
CA TYR A 162 7.09 4.11 5.13
C TYR A 162 6.24 4.11 6.40
N GLU A 163 5.98 5.29 6.97
CA GLU A 163 5.12 5.44 8.15
C GLU A 163 3.70 4.94 7.86
N TYR A 164 3.15 5.31 6.69
CA TYR A 164 1.85 4.84 6.24
C TYR A 164 1.82 3.32 6.06
N ALA A 165 2.81 2.74 5.38
CA ALA A 165 2.91 1.30 5.17
C ALA A 165 3.02 0.53 6.49
N ALA A 166 3.84 1.01 7.42
CA ALA A 166 4.09 0.35 8.70
C ALA A 166 2.89 0.48 9.66
N GLN A 167 2.36 1.69 9.84
CA GLN A 167 1.36 1.98 10.87
C GLN A 167 -0.08 1.80 10.37
N PHE A 168 -0.32 2.08 9.08
CA PHE A 168 -1.68 2.17 8.52
C PHE A 168 -2.07 0.97 7.66
N MET A 169 -1.15 0.46 6.83
CA MET A 169 -1.39 -0.75 6.04
C MET A 169 -0.97 -2.04 6.73
N GLN A 170 -0.15 -1.93 7.79
CA GLN A 170 0.52 -3.07 8.42
C GLN A 170 1.20 -3.96 7.36
N ALA A 171 1.87 -3.31 6.42
CA ALA A 171 2.59 -3.95 5.33
C ALA A 171 3.70 -4.82 5.93
N GLY A 172 3.83 -6.05 5.44
CA GLY A 172 4.94 -6.92 5.81
C GLY A 172 6.12 -6.75 4.85
N LEU A 173 5.86 -6.79 3.54
CA LEU A 173 6.86 -6.60 2.50
C LEU A 173 6.44 -5.50 1.52
N LEU A 174 7.34 -4.56 1.23
CA LEU A 174 7.18 -3.59 0.14
C LEU A 174 8.03 -3.99 -1.05
N PHE A 175 7.42 -4.12 -2.22
CA PHE A 175 8.09 -4.39 -3.48
C PHE A 175 8.24 -3.15 -4.34
N ILE A 176 9.34 -3.08 -5.09
CA ILE A 176 9.58 -2.07 -6.11
C ILE A 176 10.19 -2.72 -7.36
N ALA A 177 9.73 -2.27 -8.53
CA ALA A 177 10.42 -2.50 -9.80
C ALA A 177 11.19 -1.23 -10.17
N ILE A 178 12.51 -1.27 -10.08
CA ILE A 178 13.38 -0.10 -10.31
C ILE A 178 14.42 -0.38 -11.38
N THR A 179 14.88 0.69 -12.03
CA THR A 179 16.06 0.60 -12.89
C THR A 179 17.29 0.19 -12.07
N PRO A 180 18.17 -0.72 -12.57
CA PRO A 180 19.30 -1.24 -11.80
C PRO A 180 20.22 -0.17 -11.19
N HIS A 181 20.39 0.97 -11.87
CA HIS A 181 21.22 2.09 -11.39
C HIS A 181 20.62 2.83 -10.18
N HIS A 182 19.34 2.66 -9.87
CA HIS A 182 18.74 3.21 -8.66
C HIS A 182 18.82 2.26 -7.46
N PHE A 183 19.24 1.00 -7.65
CA PHE A 183 19.24 0.01 -6.56
C PHE A 183 20.06 0.45 -5.34
N ASP A 184 21.25 1.00 -5.55
CA ASP A 184 22.11 1.42 -4.44
C ASP A 184 21.47 2.52 -3.58
N PHE A 185 20.69 3.42 -4.18
CA PHE A 185 19.95 4.44 -3.43
C PHE A 185 18.96 3.78 -2.45
N TYR A 186 18.12 2.87 -2.95
CA TYR A 186 17.13 2.17 -2.13
C TYR A 186 17.77 1.21 -1.11
N ARG A 187 18.85 0.53 -1.51
CA ARG A 187 19.59 -0.39 -0.65
C ARG A 187 20.26 0.33 0.52
N PHE A 188 21.01 1.41 0.24
CA PHE A 188 21.84 2.04 1.26
C PHE A 188 21.06 2.99 2.16
N LEU A 189 19.99 3.64 1.66
CA LEU A 189 19.18 4.53 2.48
C LEU A 189 18.09 3.79 3.24
N PHE A 190 17.35 2.90 2.57
CA PHE A 190 16.13 2.31 3.13
C PHE A 190 16.24 0.82 3.45
N GLY A 191 17.32 0.15 3.02
CA GLY A 191 17.55 -1.26 3.33
C GLY A 191 16.90 -2.25 2.37
N PHE A 192 16.53 -1.80 1.17
CA PHE A 192 16.00 -2.71 0.14
C PHE A 192 17.00 -3.80 -0.25
N LYS A 193 16.47 -4.98 -0.52
CA LYS A 193 17.19 -6.16 -0.99
C LYS A 193 16.68 -6.56 -2.36
N LYS A 194 17.54 -7.21 -3.16
CA LYS A 194 17.10 -7.77 -4.44
C LYS A 194 16.18 -8.96 -4.15
N TRP A 195 15.02 -9.01 -4.81
CA TRP A 195 14.16 -10.18 -4.78
C TRP A 195 14.72 -11.28 -5.70
N SER A 196 15.16 -10.87 -6.89
CA SER A 196 15.79 -11.74 -7.88
C SER A 196 16.98 -11.00 -8.51
N PRO A 197 18.05 -11.72 -8.90
CA PRO A 197 19.14 -11.12 -9.68
C PRO A 197 18.72 -10.79 -11.12
N LYS A 198 17.59 -11.33 -11.61
CA LYS A 198 17.13 -11.18 -13.00
C LYS A 198 16.74 -9.73 -13.30
N ILE A 199 17.30 -9.18 -14.38
CA ILE A 199 16.86 -7.92 -14.99
C ILE A 199 15.88 -8.26 -16.10
N LYS A 200 14.71 -7.61 -16.11
CA LYS A 200 13.68 -7.80 -17.14
C LYS A 200 13.28 -6.46 -17.75
N ASN A 201 12.68 -6.49 -18.94
CA ASN A 201 12.05 -5.32 -19.52
C ASN A 201 10.68 -5.09 -18.85
N TYR A 202 10.54 -3.98 -18.14
CA TYR A 202 9.28 -3.54 -17.54
C TYR A 202 8.97 -2.13 -18.05
N MET A 203 7.84 -1.98 -18.74
CA MET A 203 7.43 -0.71 -19.38
C MET A 203 8.48 -0.14 -20.35
N GLY A 204 9.14 -1.00 -21.13
CA GLY A 204 10.13 -0.57 -22.11
C GLY A 204 11.52 -0.27 -21.54
N ALA A 205 11.73 -0.46 -20.23
CA ALA A 205 12.98 -0.16 -19.55
C ALA A 205 13.55 -1.38 -18.78
N PRO A 206 14.88 -1.50 -18.64
CA PRO A 206 15.48 -2.50 -17.77
C PRO A 206 15.09 -2.25 -16.30
N ALA A 207 14.51 -3.25 -15.68
CA ALA A 207 14.06 -3.21 -14.29
C ALA A 207 14.56 -4.42 -13.49
N MET A 208 14.68 -4.22 -12.18
CA MET A 208 15.01 -5.22 -11.18
C MET A 208 13.95 -5.17 -10.08
N ASN A 209 13.49 -6.35 -9.66
CA ASN A 209 12.58 -6.47 -8.54
C ASN A 209 13.35 -6.47 -7.21
N CYS A 210 12.97 -5.56 -6.31
CA CYS A 210 13.54 -5.42 -4.98
C CYS A 210 12.44 -5.40 -3.94
N TYR A 211 12.78 -5.72 -2.69
CA TYR A 211 11.85 -5.74 -1.58
C TYR A 211 12.45 -5.13 -0.31
N LEU A 212 11.58 -4.62 0.56
CA LEU A 212 11.88 -4.18 1.92
C LEU A 212 11.02 -4.98 2.91
N ASP A 213 11.65 -5.54 3.93
CA ASP A 213 10.95 -6.12 5.09
C ASP A 213 10.64 -5.00 6.08
N VAL A 214 9.38 -4.57 6.14
CA VAL A 214 8.96 -3.36 6.86
C VAL A 214 9.23 -3.47 8.36
N PRO A 215 8.85 -4.54 9.08
CA PRO A 215 9.21 -4.71 10.49
C PRO A 215 10.71 -4.65 10.77
N LYS A 216 11.55 -5.10 9.83
CA LYS A 216 13.02 -5.12 9.98
C LYS A 216 13.71 -3.83 9.49
N ALA A 217 12.99 -2.94 8.82
CA ALA A 217 13.56 -1.72 8.23
C ALA A 217 14.08 -0.75 9.30
N SER A 218 13.37 -0.59 10.41
CA SER A 218 13.82 0.25 11.53
C SER A 218 15.17 -0.19 12.08
N GLN A 219 15.38 -1.50 12.25
CA GLN A 219 16.64 -2.08 12.70
C GLN A 219 17.78 -1.81 11.70
N PHE A 220 17.49 -1.88 10.40
CA PHE A 220 18.47 -1.51 9.37
C PHE A 220 18.88 -0.04 9.48
N LEU A 221 17.89 0.86 9.56
CA LEU A 221 18.11 2.30 9.63
C LEU A 221 18.92 2.71 10.87
N MET A 222 18.59 2.15 12.04
CA MET A 222 19.36 2.42 13.27
C MET A 222 20.81 1.95 13.17
N ARG A 223 21.09 0.86 12.43
CA ARG A 223 22.44 0.32 12.25
C ARG A 223 23.26 1.02 11.17
N SER A 224 22.63 1.66 10.19
CA SER A 224 23.33 2.16 9.01
C SER A 224 24.25 3.37 9.30
N LYS A 225 24.11 4.02 10.48
CA LYS A 225 24.89 5.20 10.94
C LYS A 225 25.16 6.18 9.79
N SER A 226 24.14 6.52 9.03
CA SER A 226 24.21 7.50 7.95
C SER A 226 24.20 8.92 8.55
N CYS A 227 25.21 9.22 9.36
CA CYS A 227 25.42 10.53 9.98
C CYS A 227 26.30 11.37 9.07
N GLN A 228 26.03 12.68 8.99
CA GLN A 228 26.96 13.60 8.35
C GLN A 228 28.14 13.87 9.27
N GLU A 229 29.36 13.86 8.74
CA GLU A 229 30.55 14.32 9.48
C GLU A 229 30.34 15.80 9.86
N GLY A 230 30.37 16.14 11.16
CA GLY A 230 30.20 17.51 11.67
C GLY A 230 28.76 17.96 11.99
N ASN A 231 27.76 17.09 11.87
CA ASN A 231 26.38 17.38 12.28
C ASN A 231 25.81 16.22 13.13
N ASN A 232 25.11 16.53 14.22
CA ASN A 232 24.54 15.52 15.12
C ASN A 232 23.29 14.84 14.55
N GLU A 233 22.73 15.30 13.42
CA GLU A 233 21.55 14.69 12.81
C GLU A 233 21.90 13.46 11.93
N CYS A 234 21.38 12.29 12.32
CA CYS A 234 21.46 11.07 11.53
C CYS A 234 20.23 10.91 10.61
N PHE A 235 20.41 10.33 9.43
CA PHE A 235 19.27 9.96 8.56
C PHE A 235 18.24 9.09 9.28
N SER A 236 18.68 8.17 10.16
CA SER A 236 17.78 7.31 10.92
C SER A 236 16.88 8.10 11.87
N GLU A 237 17.41 9.16 12.47
CA GLU A 237 16.65 10.04 13.38
C GLU A 237 15.58 10.81 12.61
N PHE A 238 15.95 11.39 11.47
CA PHE A 238 14.99 12.00 10.55
C PHE A 238 13.91 11.01 10.11
N PHE A 239 14.32 9.83 9.64
CA PHE A 239 13.41 8.91 8.99
C PHE A 239 12.48 8.22 9.98
N LEU A 240 12.94 7.85 11.17
CA LEU A 240 12.15 7.10 12.16
C LEU A 240 11.43 7.99 13.17
N ASN A 241 12.05 9.08 13.63
CA ASN A 241 11.63 9.78 14.85
C ASN A 241 11.14 11.20 14.59
N LYS A 242 11.71 11.91 13.60
CA LYS A 242 11.32 13.30 13.31
C LYS A 242 9.89 13.36 12.79
N LYS A 243 9.03 14.11 13.49
CA LYS A 243 7.69 14.47 13.02
C LYS A 243 7.80 15.53 11.93
N CYS A 244 7.05 15.36 10.85
CA CYS A 244 7.03 16.30 9.73
C CYS A 244 5.69 17.03 9.72
N THR A 245 5.71 18.36 9.87
CA THR A 245 4.49 19.19 9.85
C THR A 245 3.79 19.19 8.49
N ASN A 246 4.50 18.82 7.41
CA ASN A 246 3.94 18.68 6.08
C ASN A 246 3.12 17.39 5.89
N PHE A 247 3.11 16.46 6.86
CA PHE A 247 2.41 15.18 6.73
C PHE A 247 1.00 15.27 7.28
N ILE A 248 0.03 14.88 6.47
CA ILE A 248 -1.38 14.78 6.87
C ILE A 248 -1.77 13.30 6.75
N PHE A 249 -1.73 12.59 7.87
CA PHE A 249 -2.17 11.20 7.95
C PHE A 249 -3.69 11.13 8.15
N PRO A 250 -4.35 10.07 7.64
CA PRO A 250 -5.78 9.90 7.83
C PRO A 250 -6.13 9.61 9.29
N GLU A 251 -7.20 10.22 9.78
CA GLU A 251 -7.72 9.95 11.12
C GLU A 251 -8.52 8.64 11.14
N ARG A 252 -8.30 7.80 12.16
CA ARG A 252 -8.94 6.49 12.29
C ARG A 252 -9.49 6.28 13.69
N VAL A 253 -10.81 6.15 13.79
CA VAL A 253 -11.48 5.75 15.04
C VAL A 253 -11.37 4.24 15.26
N PHE A 254 -11.56 3.46 14.19
CA PHE A 254 -11.49 2.01 14.22
C PHE A 254 -10.29 1.46 13.44
N HIS A 255 -9.84 0.27 13.83
CA HIS A 255 -8.79 -0.48 13.16
C HIS A 255 -9.25 -0.92 11.77
N LYS A 256 -8.54 -0.42 10.76
CA LYS A 256 -8.63 -0.85 9.37
C LYS A 256 -7.22 -0.85 8.80
N ILE A 257 -7.05 -1.48 7.64
CA ILE A 257 -5.73 -1.59 6.99
C ILE A 257 -5.67 -0.90 5.62
N THR A 258 -6.69 -0.12 5.27
CA THR A 258 -6.82 0.52 3.97
C THR A 258 -7.66 1.80 4.07
N ASP A 259 -7.17 2.86 3.45
CA ASP A 259 -7.90 4.12 3.26
C ASP A 259 -8.21 4.29 1.77
N ASN A 260 -9.19 3.53 1.25
CA ASN A 260 -9.65 3.73 -0.11
C ASN A 260 -10.52 4.98 -0.18
N ASN A 261 -9.92 6.08 -0.60
CA ASN A 261 -10.62 7.34 -0.72
C ASN A 261 -11.33 7.48 -2.08
N MET A 262 -11.10 6.56 -3.03
CA MET A 262 -11.78 6.61 -4.32
C MET A 262 -13.23 6.09 -4.19
N SER A 263 -14.17 6.99 -4.44
CA SER A 263 -15.61 6.75 -4.48
C SER A 263 -16.03 5.95 -5.72
N LEU A 264 -17.23 5.38 -5.67
CA LEU A 264 -17.83 4.70 -6.81
C LEU A 264 -18.00 5.66 -8.01
N PHE A 265 -18.18 6.95 -7.76
CA PHE A 265 -18.29 7.97 -8.80
C PHE A 265 -16.97 8.13 -9.57
N GLU A 266 -15.84 8.22 -8.87
CA GLU A 266 -14.52 8.34 -9.48
C GLU A 266 -14.13 7.06 -10.21
N ILE A 267 -14.36 5.89 -9.60
CA ILE A 267 -14.12 4.60 -10.27
C ILE A 267 -14.92 4.54 -11.57
N LYS A 268 -16.22 4.90 -11.54
CA LYS A 268 -17.05 4.94 -12.74
C LYS A 268 -16.52 5.93 -13.78
N PHE A 269 -16.05 7.11 -13.34
CA PHE A 269 -15.46 8.10 -14.23
C PHE A 269 -14.23 7.55 -14.96
N PHE A 270 -13.28 6.94 -14.24
CA PHE A 270 -12.06 6.39 -14.83
C PHE A 270 -12.32 5.16 -15.70
N LEU A 271 -13.25 4.29 -15.32
CA LEU A 271 -13.67 3.15 -16.16
C LEU A 271 -14.38 3.60 -17.44
N ARG A 272 -15.17 4.69 -17.41
CA ARG A 272 -15.78 5.24 -18.63
C ARG A 272 -14.76 5.84 -19.60
N LYS A 273 -13.64 6.35 -19.08
CA LYS A 273 -12.54 6.87 -19.90
C LYS A 273 -11.71 5.75 -20.53
N LYS A 274 -11.55 4.63 -19.83
CA LYS A 274 -10.81 3.44 -20.29
C LYS A 274 -11.64 2.16 -20.09
N PRO A 275 -12.70 1.92 -20.90
CA PRO A 275 -13.56 0.75 -20.75
C PRO A 275 -12.81 -0.58 -20.94
N GLU A 276 -11.71 -0.56 -21.70
CA GLU A 276 -10.83 -1.70 -21.96
C GLU A 276 -10.27 -2.33 -20.68
N ILE A 277 -10.13 -1.55 -19.59
CA ILE A 277 -9.68 -2.02 -18.28
C ILE A 277 -10.55 -3.17 -17.74
N VAL A 278 -11.86 -3.16 -18.06
CA VAL A 278 -12.81 -4.16 -17.58
C VAL A 278 -13.36 -5.06 -18.67
N SER A 279 -13.38 -4.64 -19.94
CA SER A 279 -13.84 -5.51 -21.03
C SER A 279 -12.89 -6.66 -21.31
N ASP A 280 -11.60 -6.48 -21.04
CA ASP A 280 -10.56 -7.47 -21.34
C ASP A 280 -10.40 -8.50 -20.21
N LEU A 281 -11.21 -8.41 -19.15
CA LEU A 281 -11.16 -9.29 -18.01
C LEU A 281 -11.94 -10.59 -18.25
N THR A 282 -11.39 -11.70 -17.75
CA THR A 282 -12.09 -12.98 -17.70
C THR A 282 -13.30 -12.92 -16.77
N GLU A 283 -14.25 -13.84 -16.92
CA GLU A 283 -15.41 -13.90 -16.03
C GLU A 283 -15.02 -14.09 -14.56
N ASN A 284 -13.96 -14.85 -14.28
CA ASN A 284 -13.45 -15.04 -12.92
C ASN A 284 -12.88 -13.75 -12.32
N GLN A 285 -12.15 -12.96 -13.12
CA GLN A 285 -11.68 -11.63 -12.72
C GLN A 285 -12.84 -10.67 -12.47
N ILE A 286 -13.87 -10.69 -13.33
CA ILE A 286 -15.07 -9.88 -13.10
C ILE A 286 -15.76 -10.29 -11.79
N ARG A 287 -15.92 -11.60 -11.52
CA ARG A 287 -16.47 -12.10 -10.25
C ARG A 287 -15.65 -11.64 -9.04
N ALA A 288 -14.32 -11.61 -9.14
CA ALA A 288 -13.45 -11.08 -8.09
C ALA A 288 -13.71 -9.58 -7.84
N LEU A 289 -13.86 -8.76 -8.89
CA LEU A 289 -14.27 -7.36 -8.73
C LEU A 289 -15.65 -7.23 -8.06
N TYR A 290 -16.62 -8.08 -8.41
CA TYR A 290 -17.93 -8.09 -7.76
C TYR A 290 -17.85 -8.35 -6.26
N LEU A 291 -16.96 -9.24 -5.81
CA LEU A 291 -16.70 -9.48 -4.38
C LEU A 291 -16.09 -8.24 -3.72
N LYS A 292 -15.08 -7.63 -4.36
CA LYS A 292 -14.39 -6.44 -3.84
C LYS A 292 -15.32 -5.24 -3.72
N PHE A 293 -16.04 -4.88 -4.78
CA PHE A 293 -16.94 -3.72 -4.74
C PHE A 293 -18.25 -4.00 -4.00
N GLY A 294 -18.59 -5.26 -3.81
CA GLY A 294 -19.90 -5.70 -3.34
C GLY A 294 -20.96 -5.61 -4.45
N TYR A 295 -21.81 -6.64 -4.55
CA TYR A 295 -22.71 -6.83 -5.69
C TYR A 295 -23.57 -5.60 -6.05
N LYS A 296 -24.15 -4.92 -5.05
CA LYS A 296 -25.01 -3.75 -5.27
C LYS A 296 -24.28 -2.57 -5.92
N LYS A 297 -23.01 -2.36 -5.58
CA LYS A 297 -22.18 -1.27 -6.13
C LYS A 297 -21.57 -1.70 -7.47
N ALA A 298 -21.00 -2.91 -7.51
CA ALA A 298 -20.38 -3.53 -8.68
C ALA A 298 -21.28 -3.50 -9.92
N LYS A 299 -22.55 -3.92 -9.80
CA LYS A 299 -23.50 -3.98 -10.93
C LYS A 299 -23.77 -2.64 -11.61
N LYS A 300 -23.40 -1.51 -10.99
CA LYS A 300 -23.58 -0.15 -11.54
C LYS A 300 -22.41 0.30 -12.42
N ILE A 301 -21.26 -0.37 -12.31
CA ILE A 301 -19.99 0.07 -12.93
C ILE A 301 -19.25 -1.03 -13.70
N LEU A 302 -19.57 -2.31 -13.46
CA LEU A 302 -18.91 -3.45 -14.11
C LEU A 302 -19.79 -4.09 -15.20
N PRO A 303 -19.18 -4.85 -16.13
CA PRO A 303 -19.91 -5.69 -17.07
C PRO A 303 -20.88 -6.65 -16.35
N LYS A 304 -22.04 -6.90 -16.97
CA LYS A 304 -23.04 -7.83 -16.43
C LYS A 304 -22.55 -9.27 -16.54
N LEU A 305 -22.72 -10.03 -15.47
CA LEU A 305 -22.50 -11.48 -15.48
C LEU A 305 -23.72 -12.21 -16.06
N LEU A 306 -23.49 -13.20 -16.92
CA LEU A 306 -24.56 -14.05 -17.48
C LEU A 306 -25.28 -14.83 -16.38
N LYS A 307 -24.52 -15.43 -15.47
CA LYS A 307 -25.03 -16.10 -14.26
C LYS A 307 -24.39 -15.45 -13.04
N VAL A 308 -25.22 -15.02 -12.09
CA VAL A 308 -24.75 -14.45 -10.82
C VAL A 308 -24.79 -15.54 -9.75
N PRO A 309 -23.63 -16.09 -9.31
CA PRO A 309 -23.60 -17.03 -8.21
C PRO A 309 -24.16 -16.43 -6.92
N SER A 310 -24.83 -17.25 -6.11
CA SER A 310 -25.43 -16.80 -4.84
C SER A 310 -24.39 -16.22 -3.88
N TYR A 311 -23.16 -16.71 -3.90
CA TYR A 311 -22.08 -16.22 -3.04
C TYR A 311 -21.71 -14.75 -3.30
N LEU A 312 -21.93 -14.22 -4.52
CA LEU A 312 -21.67 -12.81 -4.82
C LEU A 312 -22.67 -11.88 -4.14
N LYS A 313 -23.87 -12.37 -3.83
CA LYS A 313 -24.93 -11.61 -3.16
C LYS A 313 -24.76 -11.61 -1.63
N ARG A 314 -23.79 -12.35 -1.10
CA ARG A 314 -23.45 -12.33 0.32
C ARG A 314 -22.96 -10.95 0.75
N GLU A 315 -22.98 -10.71 2.05
CA GLU A 315 -22.46 -9.48 2.63
C GLU A 315 -20.97 -9.26 2.26
N THR A 316 -20.59 -7.99 2.14
CA THR A 316 -19.20 -7.60 1.93
C THR A 316 -18.40 -7.92 3.19
N ARG A 317 -17.21 -8.50 3.00
CA ARG A 317 -16.28 -8.78 4.08
C ARG A 317 -15.11 -7.81 4.01
N PHE A 318 -14.59 -7.43 5.17
CA PHE A 318 -13.54 -6.43 5.30
C PHE A 318 -12.28 -7.04 5.86
N GLU A 319 -11.15 -6.75 5.23
CA GLU A 319 -9.86 -7.12 5.78
C GLU A 319 -9.48 -6.14 6.89
N VAL A 320 -9.13 -6.69 8.05
CA VAL A 320 -8.73 -5.95 9.25
C VAL A 320 -7.63 -6.73 9.96
N GLU A 321 -6.97 -6.09 10.91
CA GLU A 321 -6.11 -6.75 11.88
C GLU A 321 -6.48 -6.26 13.27
N CYS A 322 -7.31 -7.04 13.94
CA CYS A 322 -7.77 -6.78 15.30
C CYS A 322 -7.23 -7.87 16.24
N LEU A 323 -7.09 -7.56 17.52
CA LEU A 323 -6.71 -8.56 18.53
C LEU A 323 -7.96 -9.06 19.27
N ALA A 324 -8.21 -10.37 19.21
CA ALA A 324 -9.21 -11.02 20.04
C ALA A 324 -8.60 -11.55 21.33
N LYS A 325 -9.39 -11.52 22.40
CA LYS A 325 -9.11 -12.12 23.70
C LYS A 325 -10.32 -12.92 24.18
N TRP A 326 -10.10 -14.11 24.72
CA TRP A 326 -11.15 -14.91 25.36
C TRP A 326 -10.56 -15.74 26.51
N GLU A 327 -11.44 -16.21 27.39
CA GLU A 327 -11.06 -17.11 28.47
C GLU A 327 -11.35 -18.56 28.07
N GLU A 328 -10.39 -19.44 28.32
CA GLU A 328 -10.51 -20.88 28.16
C GLU A 328 -10.31 -21.55 29.52
N ARG A 329 -11.14 -22.55 29.83
CA ARG A 329 -11.02 -23.33 31.07
C ARG A 329 -10.44 -24.69 30.72
N GLU A 330 -9.25 -24.97 31.22
CA GLU A 330 -8.66 -26.31 31.25
C GLU A 330 -8.39 -26.66 32.71
N SER A 331 -8.96 -27.77 33.18
CA SER A 331 -8.60 -28.42 34.45
C SER A 331 -8.38 -27.46 35.64
N ASN A 332 -9.38 -26.61 35.93
CA ASN A 332 -9.40 -25.56 36.97
C ASN A 332 -8.53 -24.31 36.76
N ILE A 333 -7.79 -24.19 35.66
CA ILE A 333 -7.01 -22.98 35.33
C ILE A 333 -7.77 -22.16 34.28
N ARG A 334 -7.92 -20.85 34.53
CA ARG A 334 -8.40 -19.89 33.53
C ARG A 334 -7.21 -19.36 32.74
N ALA A 335 -7.12 -19.71 31.46
CA ALA A 335 -6.12 -19.18 30.57
C ALA A 335 -6.74 -18.09 29.67
N ILE A 336 -6.13 -16.91 29.63
CA ILE A 336 -6.49 -15.88 28.66
C ILE A 336 -5.79 -16.20 27.35
N GLN A 337 -6.59 -16.49 26.33
CA GLN A 337 -6.11 -16.74 24.99
C GLN A 337 -6.19 -15.47 24.16
N THR A 338 -5.26 -15.32 23.22
CA THR A 338 -5.26 -14.21 22.25
C THR A 338 -4.99 -14.71 20.85
N ALA A 339 -5.57 -14.03 19.85
CA ALA A 339 -5.28 -14.29 18.45
C ALA A 339 -5.69 -13.10 17.57
N LYS A 340 -5.09 -13.02 16.38
CA LYS A 340 -5.44 -11.99 15.38
C LYS A 340 -6.74 -12.35 14.68
N VAL A 341 -7.58 -11.34 14.48
CA VAL A 341 -8.84 -11.40 13.74
C VAL A 341 -8.68 -10.67 12.43
N SER A 342 -9.18 -11.29 11.36
CA SER A 342 -9.25 -10.73 10.02
C SER A 342 -10.55 -11.14 9.32
N ASN A 343 -10.77 -10.63 8.11
CA ASN A 343 -11.89 -11.00 7.24
C ASN A 343 -13.26 -10.98 7.96
N VAL A 344 -13.64 -9.79 8.43
CA VAL A 344 -14.81 -9.56 9.28
C VAL A 344 -16.03 -9.12 8.47
N SER A 345 -17.21 -9.41 8.99
CA SER A 345 -18.49 -8.95 8.46
C SER A 345 -19.53 -8.90 9.58
N SER A 346 -20.77 -8.51 9.27
CA SER A 346 -21.86 -8.53 10.26
C SER A 346 -22.15 -9.92 10.81
N SER A 347 -21.98 -10.99 10.01
CA SER A 347 -22.34 -12.35 10.42
C SER A 347 -21.17 -13.29 10.75
N GLY A 348 -19.92 -12.88 10.56
CA GLY A 348 -18.79 -13.79 10.81
C GLY A 348 -17.42 -13.13 10.77
N LEU A 349 -16.40 -13.87 11.21
CA LEU A 349 -15.00 -13.45 11.19
C LEU A 349 -14.04 -14.63 11.01
N TYR A 350 -12.78 -14.33 10.71
CA TYR A 350 -11.69 -15.31 10.70
C TYR A 350 -10.71 -15.01 11.84
N ILE A 351 -10.24 -16.06 12.52
CA ILE A 351 -9.22 -15.97 13.57
C ILE A 351 -7.99 -16.79 13.16
N GLN A 352 -6.80 -16.20 13.28
CA GLN A 352 -5.52 -16.83 12.97
C GLN A 352 -5.05 -17.74 14.11
N LYS A 353 -5.92 -18.66 14.53
CA LYS A 353 -5.64 -19.69 15.52
C LYS A 353 -6.61 -20.84 15.30
N GLN A 354 -6.10 -22.07 15.32
CA GLN A 354 -6.94 -23.25 15.31
C GLN A 354 -7.74 -23.33 16.62
N LEU A 355 -9.07 -23.38 16.49
CA LEU A 355 -9.98 -23.58 17.60
C LEU A 355 -10.68 -24.93 17.46
N VAL A 356 -11.02 -25.53 18.60
CA VAL A 356 -11.87 -26.72 18.66
C VAL A 356 -13.32 -26.33 18.40
N GLU A 357 -14.04 -27.14 17.62
CA GLU A 357 -15.47 -26.94 17.41
C GLU A 357 -16.23 -27.08 18.73
N ARG A 358 -17.02 -26.06 19.06
CA ARG A 358 -17.83 -25.98 20.28
C ARG A 358 -19.06 -25.12 20.03
N ASP A 359 -20.08 -25.28 20.87
CA ASP A 359 -21.38 -24.63 20.69
C ASP A 359 -21.28 -23.11 20.58
N THR A 360 -20.72 -22.43 21.58
CA THR A 360 -20.44 -20.99 21.51
C THR A 360 -19.22 -20.58 22.33
N LEU A 361 -18.56 -19.51 21.90
CA LEU A 361 -17.42 -18.87 22.55
C LEU A 361 -17.70 -17.36 22.71
N LYS A 362 -17.46 -16.83 23.91
CA LYS A 362 -17.48 -15.38 24.15
C LYS A 362 -16.08 -14.80 23.95
N MET A 363 -15.96 -13.76 23.15
CA MET A 363 -14.69 -13.09 22.87
C MET A 363 -14.82 -11.58 22.91
N ARG A 364 -13.71 -10.92 23.27
CA ARG A 364 -13.55 -9.46 23.20
C ARG A 364 -12.57 -9.13 22.10
N ILE A 365 -12.93 -8.22 21.19
CA ILE A 365 -12.11 -7.82 20.05
C ILE A 365 -11.76 -6.35 20.17
N SER A 366 -10.47 -6.02 20.12
CA SER A 366 -10.00 -4.64 20.00
C SER A 366 -10.31 -4.14 18.60
N VAL A 367 -11.33 -3.28 18.47
CA VAL A 367 -11.78 -2.71 17.19
C VAL A 367 -11.25 -1.29 16.97
N GLY A 368 -10.64 -0.68 17.97
CA GLY A 368 -9.95 0.62 17.90
C GLY A 368 -9.03 0.79 19.11
N SER A 369 -8.29 1.91 19.19
CA SER A 369 -7.25 2.10 20.22
C SER A 369 -7.74 1.89 21.66
N ASN A 370 -8.99 2.29 21.95
CA ASN A 370 -9.65 2.10 23.24
C ASN A 370 -11.08 1.56 23.09
N LEU A 371 -11.35 0.84 21.99
CA LEU A 371 -12.70 0.33 21.69
C LEU A 371 -12.68 -1.19 21.63
N MET A 372 -13.50 -1.81 22.47
CA MET A 372 -13.63 -3.26 22.57
C MET A 372 -15.05 -3.68 22.20
N ALA A 373 -15.17 -4.54 21.19
CA ALA A 373 -16.42 -5.21 20.85
C ALA A 373 -16.54 -6.55 21.58
N GLN A 374 -17.74 -6.91 22.00
CA GLN A 374 -18.03 -8.23 22.58
C GLN A 374 -18.82 -9.06 21.58
N LEU A 375 -18.41 -10.31 21.37
CA LEU A 375 -19.09 -11.24 20.47
C LEU A 375 -19.32 -12.58 21.16
N GLN A 376 -20.46 -13.20 20.85
CA GLN A 376 -20.68 -14.63 21.00
C GLN A 376 -20.61 -15.29 19.63
N VAL A 377 -19.75 -16.28 19.47
CA VAL A 377 -19.47 -16.89 18.17
C VAL A 377 -19.51 -18.41 18.21
N LYS A 378 -19.79 -19.02 17.06
CA LYS A 378 -19.73 -20.48 16.85
C LYS A 378 -18.64 -20.81 15.82
N VAL A 379 -17.84 -21.83 16.07
CA VAL A 379 -16.83 -22.31 15.10
C VAL A 379 -17.56 -23.06 13.99
N ILE A 380 -17.42 -22.61 12.73
CA ILE A 380 -18.04 -23.28 11.56
C ILE A 380 -17.03 -24.19 10.86
N HIS A 381 -15.75 -23.78 10.85
CA HIS A 381 -14.69 -24.50 10.19
C HIS A 381 -13.37 -24.15 10.84
N SER A 382 -12.49 -25.14 11.00
CA SER A 382 -11.18 -24.97 11.63
C SER A 382 -10.12 -25.76 10.87
N CYS A 383 -8.95 -25.16 10.68
CA CYS A 383 -7.75 -25.78 10.13
C CYS A 383 -6.51 -25.28 10.88
N GLU A 384 -5.33 -25.81 10.54
CA GLU A 384 -4.05 -25.41 11.16
C GLU A 384 -3.78 -23.90 11.04
N GLU A 385 -4.17 -23.28 9.92
CA GLU A 385 -3.96 -21.86 9.65
C GLU A 385 -4.93 -20.93 10.40
N GLY A 386 -6.04 -21.47 10.93
CA GLY A 386 -7.04 -20.70 11.67
C GLY A 386 -8.47 -21.22 11.56
N SER A 387 -9.42 -20.44 12.09
CA SER A 387 -10.82 -20.84 12.18
C SER A 387 -11.77 -19.76 11.65
N ARG A 388 -12.84 -20.20 10.97
CA ARG A 388 -13.96 -19.36 10.56
C ARG A 388 -15.08 -19.45 11.58
N LEU A 389 -15.51 -18.28 12.06
CA LEU A 389 -16.49 -18.17 13.13
C LEU A 389 -17.75 -17.46 12.62
N GLN A 390 -18.91 -18.00 13.00
CA GLN A 390 -20.20 -17.35 12.86
C GLN A 390 -20.46 -16.47 14.07
N ILE A 391 -20.97 -15.27 13.87
CA ILE A 391 -21.43 -14.42 14.96
C ILE A 391 -22.87 -14.82 15.29
N VAL A 392 -23.09 -15.19 16.55
CA VAL A 392 -24.40 -15.53 17.11
C VAL A 392 -25.02 -14.28 17.75
N ASP A 393 -24.22 -13.53 18.51
CA ASP A 393 -24.61 -12.26 19.11
C ASP A 393 -23.43 -11.28 19.13
N SER A 394 -23.72 -9.98 19.09
CA SER A 394 -22.70 -8.93 19.01
C SER A 394 -23.09 -7.65 19.72
N SER A 395 -22.10 -6.99 20.34
CA SER A 395 -22.30 -5.70 20.98
C SER A 395 -22.51 -4.56 19.97
N LYS A 396 -22.98 -3.40 20.47
CA LYS A 396 -23.19 -2.18 19.67
C LYS A 396 -21.90 -1.71 19.00
N GLU A 397 -20.76 -1.84 19.69
CA GLU A 397 -19.44 -1.45 19.19
C GLU A 397 -19.06 -2.25 17.93
N TRP A 398 -19.43 -3.54 17.87
CA TRP A 398 -19.22 -4.34 16.66
C TRP A 398 -20.05 -3.82 15.49
N SER A 399 -21.33 -3.53 15.73
CA SER A 399 -22.23 -2.99 14.71
C SER A 399 -21.74 -1.63 14.20
N GLN A 400 -21.26 -0.75 15.09
CA GLN A 400 -20.65 0.53 14.72
C GLN A 400 -19.36 0.32 13.92
N PHE A 401 -18.52 -0.65 14.30
CA PHE A 401 -17.31 -0.98 13.57
C PHE A 401 -17.59 -1.44 12.14
N ILE A 402 -18.51 -2.39 11.95
CA ILE A 402 -18.91 -2.87 10.62
C ILE A 402 -19.55 -1.75 9.79
N SER A 403 -20.39 -0.91 10.40
CA SER A 403 -20.98 0.26 9.74
C SER A 403 -19.91 1.26 9.28
N TYR A 404 -18.91 1.54 10.13
CA TYR A 404 -17.77 2.38 9.78
C TYR A 404 -17.00 1.79 8.59
N LEU A 405 -16.60 0.52 8.63
CA LEU A 405 -15.91 -0.13 7.52
C LEU A 405 -16.72 -0.07 6.21
N SER A 406 -18.02 -0.34 6.29
CA SER A 406 -18.93 -0.27 5.13
C SER A 406 -19.06 1.14 4.53
N SER A 407 -19.10 2.17 5.38
CA SER A 407 -19.19 3.58 4.95
C SER A 407 -17.93 4.06 4.22
N GLN A 408 -16.77 3.57 4.66
CA GLN A 408 -15.46 3.89 4.10
C GLN A 408 -15.12 3.02 2.88
N HIS A 409 -15.76 1.86 2.74
CA HIS A 409 -15.51 0.94 1.65
C HIS A 409 -16.21 1.38 0.37
N ILE A 410 -15.50 2.10 -0.49
CA ILE A 410 -15.99 2.63 -1.77
C ILE A 410 -17.26 3.46 -1.53
N ASN A 411 -17.07 4.68 -1.05
CA ASN A 411 -18.18 5.58 -0.74
C ASN A 411 -19.01 5.86 -2.02
N THR A 412 -20.33 5.95 -1.87
CA THR A 412 -21.25 6.30 -2.97
C THR A 412 -21.51 7.80 -3.06
N ALA A 413 -21.15 8.57 -2.03
CA ALA A 413 -21.23 10.04 -2.05
C ALA A 413 -20.07 10.63 -2.86
N ARG A 414 -20.32 11.76 -3.54
CA ARG A 414 -19.22 12.63 -3.98
C ARG A 414 -18.50 13.12 -2.73
N GLN A 415 -17.20 12.86 -2.61
CA GLN A 415 -16.39 13.63 -1.66
C GLN A 415 -16.51 15.10 -2.08
N ARG A 416 -16.82 15.99 -1.13
CA ARG A 416 -17.17 17.38 -1.41
C ARG A 416 -16.04 18.05 -2.20
N MET A 417 -16.40 18.78 -3.23
CA MET A 417 -15.55 19.84 -3.79
C MET A 417 -15.41 20.88 -2.67
N SER A 418 -14.24 20.93 -2.03
CA SER A 418 -13.83 22.07 -1.21
C SER A 418 -13.17 23.11 -2.09
#